data_AF-D0GK89-F1
#
_entry.id   AF-D0GK89-F1
#
_cell.length_a   1.000
_cell.length_b   1.000
_cell.length_c   1.000
_cell.angle_alpha   90.00
_cell.angle_beta   90.00
_cell.angle_gamma   90.00
#
_symmetry.space_group_name_H-M   'P 1'
#
loop_
_entity.id
_entity.type
_entity.pdbx_description
1 polymer ?
#
loop_
_entity_poly.entity_id
_entity_poly.type
_entity_poly.pdbx_seq_one_letter_code
_entity_poly.pdbx_strand_id
1 'polypeptide(L)'
;MYSRSDELIIQGGNLKGKETDVKTKKLVLESLQDTSKYREIGVGIGVNAGKGKEKYTYSGNGEVTAVKGDKEWVGTQSSITGTEKIRVKAEEGYLKGGLIGNIDENGKDRGNLTVEIKKLLTEDIENKDKQVGVGIRASITEREKVPTDQQINLKDENGNPLKGKEDKVGTDYGASIEGHDREKVTRATIGNGVLLAGEQSGPLNRDVYRADETLRDVNVKKVNIDYVETKKGWGEIGG
;
A
#
# COMPACT_ATOMS: atom_id res chain seq x y z
N MET A 1 -23.10 -6.69 -27.65
CA MET A 1 -22.71 -5.32 -28.07
C MET A 1 -21.97 -5.44 -29.39
N TYR A 2 -22.28 -4.57 -30.37
CA TYR A 2 -21.66 -4.58 -31.70
C TYR A 2 -21.05 -3.20 -31.97
N SER A 3 -19.76 -3.13 -32.31
CA SER A 3 -19.08 -1.90 -32.73
C SER A 3 -18.45 -2.08 -34.11
N ARG A 4 -18.77 -1.17 -35.04
CA ARG A 4 -18.12 -1.03 -36.35
C ARG A 4 -17.63 0.40 -36.50
N SER A 5 -16.35 0.61 -36.31
CA SER A 5 -15.68 1.89 -36.47
C SER A 5 -14.39 1.72 -37.27
N ASP A 6 -13.88 2.78 -37.88
CA ASP A 6 -12.55 2.73 -38.49
C ASP A 6 -11.47 2.56 -37.41
N GLU A 7 -11.67 3.20 -36.25
CA GLU A 7 -10.82 3.05 -35.07
C GLU A 7 -11.66 2.80 -33.82
N LEU A 8 -11.18 1.94 -32.92
CA LEU A 8 -11.72 1.75 -31.57
C LEU A 8 -10.61 2.01 -30.58
N ILE A 9 -10.80 3.00 -29.71
CA ILE A 9 -9.84 3.41 -28.70
C ILE A 9 -10.49 3.28 -27.33
N ILE A 10 -9.88 2.50 -26.44
CA ILE A 10 -10.30 2.32 -25.05
C ILE A 10 -9.07 2.60 -24.18
N GLN A 11 -9.13 3.68 -23.41
CA GLN A 11 -8.07 4.10 -22.50
C GLN A 11 -8.63 4.27 -21.09
N GLY A 12 -8.09 3.52 -20.13
CA GLY A 12 -8.56 3.52 -18.74
C GLY A 12 -10.00 3.01 -18.55
N GLY A 13 -10.56 2.30 -19.53
CA GLY A 13 -11.98 1.93 -19.57
C GLY A 13 -12.23 0.45 -19.84
N ASN A 14 -13.46 0.00 -19.52
CA ASN A 14 -13.86 -1.40 -19.68
C ASN A 14 -15.11 -1.52 -20.54
N LEU A 15 -15.00 -2.26 -21.64
CA LEU A 15 -16.13 -2.71 -22.44
C LEU A 15 -16.54 -4.09 -21.97
N LYS A 16 -17.78 -4.24 -21.49
CA LYS A 16 -18.33 -5.50 -20.99
C LYS A 16 -19.65 -5.83 -21.67
N GLY A 17 -19.82 -7.09 -22.08
CA GLY A 17 -21.07 -7.60 -22.67
C GLY A 17 -21.31 -9.07 -22.32
N LYS A 18 -22.45 -9.63 -22.74
CA LYS A 18 -22.65 -11.09 -22.73
C LYS A 18 -21.94 -11.71 -23.93
N GLU A 19 -22.40 -11.31 -25.11
CA GLU A 19 -21.70 -11.47 -26.38
C GLU A 19 -21.15 -10.12 -26.84
N THR A 20 -19.85 -10.09 -27.13
CA THR A 20 -19.14 -8.88 -27.57
C THR A 20 -18.50 -9.16 -28.91
N ASP A 21 -18.91 -8.40 -29.93
CA ASP A 21 -18.36 -8.49 -31.28
C ASP A 21 -17.81 -7.12 -31.69
N VAL A 22 -16.51 -7.07 -31.91
CA VAL A 22 -15.75 -5.86 -32.25
C VAL A 22 -15.14 -6.05 -33.63
N LYS A 23 -15.47 -5.15 -34.55
CA LYS A 23 -14.84 -5.10 -35.87
C LYS A 23 -14.37 -3.68 -36.16
N THR A 24 -13.06 -3.50 -36.25
CA THR A 24 -12.44 -2.18 -36.50
C THR A 24 -11.27 -2.33 -37.48
N LYS A 25 -10.75 -1.23 -38.05
CA LYS A 25 -9.44 -1.30 -38.72
C LYS A 25 -8.33 -1.21 -37.68
N LYS A 26 -8.42 -0.26 -36.77
CA LYS A 26 -7.46 -0.05 -35.68
C LYS A 26 -8.09 -0.25 -34.31
N LEU A 27 -7.44 -1.02 -33.45
CA LEU A 27 -7.83 -1.24 -32.05
C LEU A 27 -6.72 -0.75 -31.13
N VAL A 28 -7.05 0.15 -30.21
CA VAL A 28 -6.16 0.62 -29.14
C VAL A 28 -6.82 0.29 -27.82
N LEU A 29 -6.17 -0.52 -26.99
CA LEU A 29 -6.62 -0.89 -25.66
C LEU A 29 -5.48 -0.65 -24.66
N GLU A 30 -5.53 0.45 -23.93
CA GLU A 30 -4.46 0.91 -23.06
C GLU A 30 -4.95 1.19 -21.64
N SER A 31 -4.29 0.58 -20.66
CA SER A 31 -4.49 0.90 -19.25
C SER A 31 -3.75 2.19 -18.90
N LEU A 32 -4.42 3.09 -18.16
CA LEU A 32 -3.82 4.35 -17.73
C LEU A 32 -3.08 4.18 -16.41
N GLN A 33 -1.88 4.73 -16.35
CA GLN A 33 -1.02 4.70 -15.18
C GLN A 33 -0.97 6.08 -14.53
N ASP A 34 -1.27 6.14 -13.24
CA ASP A 34 -1.16 7.35 -12.44
C ASP A 34 0.27 7.49 -11.91
N THR A 35 0.92 8.62 -12.21
CA THR A 35 2.26 8.94 -11.72
C THR A 35 2.20 10.06 -10.69
N SER A 36 2.81 9.87 -9.52
CA SER A 36 2.91 10.90 -8.48
C SER A 36 4.22 10.77 -7.71
N LYS A 37 4.72 11.92 -7.25
CA LYS A 37 5.81 12.01 -6.28
C LYS A 37 5.30 12.81 -5.10
N TYR A 38 5.50 12.32 -3.89
CA TYR A 38 5.06 13.03 -2.69
C TYR A 38 6.16 13.10 -1.65
N ARG A 39 6.13 14.20 -0.90
CA ARG A 39 7.01 14.47 0.22
C ARG A 39 6.18 15.17 1.29
N GLU A 40 6.21 14.64 2.50
CA GLU A 40 5.45 15.14 3.63
C GLU A 40 6.37 15.32 4.82
N ILE A 41 6.12 16.37 5.61
CA ILE A 41 6.75 16.58 6.92
C ILE A 41 5.62 16.78 7.92
N GLY A 42 5.52 15.87 8.89
CA GLY A 42 4.52 15.92 9.95
C GLY A 42 5.13 16.37 11.27
N VAL A 43 4.43 17.23 12.00
CA VAL A 43 4.78 17.61 13.38
C VAL A 43 3.60 17.30 14.28
N GLY A 44 3.81 16.43 15.28
CA GLY A 44 2.81 16.05 16.27
C GLY A 44 3.20 16.55 17.66
N ILE A 45 2.24 17.12 18.38
CA ILE A 45 2.41 17.52 19.79
C ILE A 45 1.23 16.96 20.57
N GLY A 46 1.49 16.23 21.64
CA GLY A 46 0.48 15.68 22.53
C GLY A 46 0.76 16.07 23.98
N VAL A 47 -0.31 16.37 24.71
CA VAL A 47 -0.29 16.56 26.17
C VAL A 47 -1.33 15.65 26.76
N ASN A 48 -0.94 14.86 27.76
CA ASN A 48 -1.83 13.95 28.45
C ASN A 48 -1.73 14.21 29.95
N ALA A 49 -2.88 14.35 30.59
CA ALA A 49 -3.01 14.45 32.05
C ALA A 49 -3.93 13.31 32.51
N GLY A 50 -3.36 12.32 33.19
CA GLY A 50 -4.08 11.15 33.69
C GLY A 50 -4.28 11.22 35.20
N LYS A 51 -5.52 10.98 35.66
CA LYS A 51 -5.84 10.79 37.08
C LYS A 51 -6.08 9.31 37.35
N GLY A 52 -5.05 8.59 37.78
CA GLY A 52 -5.18 7.24 38.34
C GLY A 52 -5.69 7.31 39.77
N LYS A 53 -6.21 6.19 40.32
CA LYS A 53 -6.83 6.14 41.67
C LYS A 53 -5.96 6.71 42.81
N GLU A 54 -4.65 6.87 42.64
CA GLU A 54 -3.77 7.46 43.68
C GLU A 54 -2.60 8.35 43.16
N LYS A 55 -2.48 8.66 41.86
CA LYS A 55 -1.35 9.50 41.33
C LYS A 55 -1.75 10.32 40.09
N TYR A 56 -1.34 11.59 40.03
CA TYR A 56 -1.39 12.40 38.82
C TYR A 56 -0.13 12.16 37.97
N THR A 57 -0.33 11.91 36.68
CA THR A 57 0.76 11.80 35.71
C THR A 57 0.53 12.84 34.61
N TYR A 58 1.50 13.72 34.42
CA TYR A 58 1.55 14.64 33.28
C TYR A 58 2.56 14.10 32.29
N SER A 59 2.18 13.98 31.02
CA SER A 59 3.13 13.64 29.97
C SER A 59 2.94 14.54 28.75
N GLY A 60 4.03 15.08 28.24
CA GLY A 60 4.09 15.74 26.94
C GLY A 60 4.85 14.87 25.96
N ASN A 61 4.40 14.80 24.71
CA ASN A 61 5.12 14.15 23.62
C ASN A 61 5.20 15.09 22.40
N GLY A 62 6.36 15.10 21.76
CA GLY A 62 6.59 15.76 20.48
C GLY A 62 7.12 14.74 19.48
N GLU A 63 6.66 14.82 18.23
CA GLU A 63 7.12 13.98 17.14
C GLU A 63 7.33 14.81 15.87
N VAL A 64 8.42 14.54 15.15
CA VAL A 64 8.64 15.03 13.79
C VAL A 64 8.81 13.83 12.88
N THR A 65 8.09 13.81 11.76
CA THR A 65 8.16 12.78 10.74
C THR A 65 8.47 13.38 9.38
N ALA A 66 9.22 12.66 8.56
CA ALA A 66 9.46 12.98 7.16
C ALA A 66 9.19 11.75 6.32
N VAL A 67 8.29 11.89 5.34
CA VAL A 67 7.88 10.82 4.44
C VAL A 67 8.17 11.24 3.00
N LYS A 68 8.67 10.31 2.20
CA LYS A 68 8.80 10.48 0.75
C LYS A 68 8.32 9.22 0.03
N GLY A 69 7.83 9.40 -1.18
CA GLY A 69 7.51 8.29 -2.04
C GLY A 69 7.28 8.67 -3.49
N ASP A 70 7.33 7.64 -4.32
CA ASP A 70 7.08 7.69 -5.75
C ASP A 70 6.05 6.61 -6.08
N LYS A 71 5.10 6.93 -6.95
CA LYS A 71 4.05 6.02 -7.37
C LYS A 71 3.82 6.14 -8.87
N GLU A 72 3.83 5.00 -9.55
CA GLU A 72 3.46 4.75 -10.94
C GLU A 72 2.54 3.54 -10.93
N TRP A 73 1.23 3.77 -11.03
CA TRP A 73 0.25 2.73 -10.74
C TRP A 73 -0.97 2.76 -11.65
N VAL A 74 -1.24 1.63 -12.30
CA VAL A 74 -2.50 1.37 -12.99
C VAL A 74 -3.55 1.01 -11.94
N GLY A 75 -4.48 1.93 -11.69
CA GLY A 75 -5.60 1.72 -10.79
C GLY A 75 -6.63 0.73 -11.34
N THR A 76 -6.87 0.74 -12.65
CA THR A 76 -7.84 -0.16 -13.31
C THR A 76 -7.32 -0.57 -14.68
N GLN A 77 -7.27 -1.89 -14.89
CA GLN A 77 -6.88 -2.46 -16.17
C GLN A 77 -7.98 -2.20 -17.21
N SER A 78 -7.63 -1.67 -18.37
CA SER A 78 -8.56 -1.52 -19.50
C SER A 78 -8.87 -2.88 -20.13
N SER A 79 -10.13 -3.10 -20.47
CA SER A 79 -10.54 -4.42 -20.94
C SER A 79 -11.66 -4.44 -21.97
N ILE A 80 -11.67 -5.48 -22.80
CA ILE A 80 -12.81 -5.94 -23.60
C ILE A 80 -13.19 -7.33 -23.10
N THR A 81 -14.31 -7.44 -22.39
CA THR A 81 -14.76 -8.69 -21.77
C THR A 81 -16.17 -9.10 -22.18
N GLY A 82 -16.40 -10.41 -22.18
CA GLY A 82 -17.67 -11.02 -22.54
C GLY A 82 -17.92 -12.24 -21.67
N THR A 83 -19.11 -12.41 -21.10
CA THR A 83 -19.38 -13.55 -20.21
C THR A 83 -19.71 -14.84 -20.96
N GLU A 84 -20.20 -14.74 -22.19
CA GLU A 84 -20.59 -15.88 -23.03
C GLU A 84 -19.65 -16.05 -24.22
N LYS A 85 -19.33 -14.95 -24.92
CA LYS A 85 -18.50 -14.99 -26.13
C LYS A 85 -17.82 -13.65 -26.42
N ILE A 86 -16.60 -13.70 -26.95
CA ILE A 86 -15.91 -12.55 -27.55
C ILE A 86 -15.47 -12.88 -28.97
N ARG A 87 -15.72 -11.93 -29.89
CA ARG A 87 -15.11 -11.87 -31.21
C ARG A 87 -14.47 -10.51 -31.43
N VAL A 88 -13.20 -10.48 -31.79
CA VAL A 88 -12.48 -9.24 -32.12
C VAL A 88 -11.82 -9.42 -33.48
N LYS A 89 -12.07 -8.50 -34.41
CA LYS A 89 -11.41 -8.43 -35.70
C LYS A 89 -10.84 -7.04 -35.92
N ALA A 90 -9.52 -6.96 -36.13
CA ALA A 90 -8.83 -5.72 -36.48
C ALA A 90 -7.74 -5.93 -37.54
N GLU A 91 -7.35 -4.87 -38.24
CA GLU A 91 -6.16 -4.89 -39.08
C GLU A 91 -4.92 -4.58 -38.23
N GLU A 92 -5.01 -3.56 -37.38
CA GLU A 92 -3.97 -3.16 -36.44
C GLU A 92 -4.52 -3.20 -35.01
N GLY A 93 -3.76 -3.78 -34.09
CA GLY A 93 -4.08 -3.84 -32.66
C GLY A 93 -2.90 -3.40 -31.82
N TYR A 94 -3.15 -2.50 -30.88
CA TYR A 94 -2.20 -2.09 -29.85
C TYR A 94 -2.80 -2.33 -28.47
N LEU A 95 -2.15 -3.18 -27.67
CA LEU A 95 -2.57 -3.51 -26.31
C LEU A 95 -1.45 -3.12 -25.35
N LYS A 96 -1.68 -2.11 -24.51
CA LYS A 96 -0.74 -1.72 -23.46
C LYS A 96 -1.34 -1.93 -22.09
N GLY A 97 -0.93 -3.00 -21.43
CA GLY A 97 -1.56 -3.51 -20.21
C GLY A 97 -3.06 -3.80 -20.39
N GLY A 98 -3.55 -3.99 -21.62
CA GLY A 98 -4.96 -4.20 -21.93
C GLY A 98 -5.37 -5.67 -21.89
N LEU A 99 -6.60 -5.97 -21.48
CA LEU A 99 -7.15 -7.33 -21.36
C LEU A 99 -8.30 -7.59 -22.34
N ILE A 100 -8.18 -8.60 -23.20
CA ILE A 100 -9.30 -9.13 -24.00
C ILE A 100 -9.61 -10.55 -23.55
N GLY A 101 -10.80 -10.84 -23.04
CA GLY A 101 -11.08 -12.17 -22.49
C GLY A 101 -12.56 -12.53 -22.37
N ASN A 102 -12.84 -13.83 -22.46
CA ASN A 102 -14.18 -14.37 -22.21
C ASN A 102 -14.31 -14.74 -20.72
N ILE A 103 -14.54 -13.73 -19.90
CA ILE A 103 -14.52 -13.81 -18.44
C ILE A 103 -15.96 -13.81 -17.93
N ASP A 104 -16.33 -14.85 -17.20
CA ASP A 104 -17.66 -14.97 -16.59
C ASP A 104 -17.83 -14.08 -15.34
N GLU A 105 -19.01 -14.15 -14.73
CA GLU A 105 -19.34 -13.34 -13.53
C GLU A 105 -18.48 -13.70 -12.32
N ASN A 106 -17.88 -14.89 -12.29
CA ASN A 106 -16.98 -15.36 -11.25
C ASN A 106 -15.50 -15.04 -11.54
N GLY A 107 -15.20 -14.35 -12.64
CA GLY A 107 -13.84 -14.04 -13.05
C GLY A 107 -13.14 -15.21 -13.77
N LYS A 108 -13.85 -16.28 -14.12
CA LYS A 108 -13.26 -17.44 -14.80
C LYS A 108 -13.25 -17.23 -16.31
N ASP A 109 -12.11 -17.52 -16.93
CA ASP A 109 -12.01 -17.60 -18.39
C ASP A 109 -12.65 -18.87 -18.92
N ARG A 110 -13.70 -18.74 -19.75
CA ARG A 110 -14.38 -19.89 -20.35
C ARG A 110 -13.82 -20.27 -21.73
N GLY A 111 -12.84 -19.54 -22.24
CA GLY A 111 -12.15 -19.89 -23.48
C GLY A 111 -12.95 -19.64 -24.77
N ASN A 112 -14.14 -19.03 -24.72
CA ASN A 112 -14.96 -18.73 -25.89
C ASN A 112 -14.60 -17.38 -26.52
N LEU A 113 -13.33 -17.28 -26.93
CA LEU A 113 -12.73 -16.11 -27.54
C LEU A 113 -12.28 -16.42 -28.97
N THR A 114 -12.52 -15.50 -29.90
CA THR A 114 -11.89 -15.50 -31.22
C THR A 114 -11.35 -14.10 -31.51
N VAL A 115 -10.03 -13.96 -31.64
CA VAL A 115 -9.37 -12.71 -31.98
C VAL A 115 -8.63 -12.88 -33.31
N GLU A 116 -8.90 -12.00 -34.27
CA GLU A 116 -8.22 -11.94 -35.56
C GLU A 116 -7.63 -10.54 -35.74
N ILE A 117 -6.31 -10.39 -35.60
CA ILE A 117 -5.63 -9.09 -35.72
C ILE A 117 -4.47 -9.25 -36.69
N LYS A 118 -4.44 -8.53 -37.82
CA LYS A 118 -3.37 -8.73 -38.81
C LYS A 118 -2.00 -8.32 -38.25
N LYS A 119 -1.92 -7.19 -37.54
CA LYS A 119 -0.71 -6.68 -36.87
C LYS A 119 -1.00 -6.35 -35.42
N LEU A 120 -0.36 -7.05 -34.49
CA LEU A 120 -0.59 -6.92 -33.06
C LEU A 120 0.69 -6.46 -32.36
N LEU A 121 0.67 -5.27 -31.77
CA LEU A 121 1.69 -4.77 -30.87
C LEU A 121 1.19 -4.84 -29.43
N THR A 122 1.97 -5.43 -28.54
CA THR A 122 1.61 -5.62 -27.14
C THR A 122 2.71 -5.09 -26.23
N GLU A 123 2.32 -4.41 -25.14
CA GLU A 123 3.24 -3.85 -24.14
C GLU A 123 2.70 -4.09 -22.74
N ASP A 124 3.56 -4.53 -21.82
CA ASP A 124 3.23 -4.61 -20.41
C ASP A 124 3.48 -3.26 -19.74
N ILE A 125 2.74 -2.96 -18.65
CA ILE A 125 2.99 -1.78 -17.81
C ILE A 125 3.62 -2.24 -16.49
N GLU A 126 4.84 -1.79 -16.23
CA GLU A 126 5.47 -1.93 -14.92
C GLU A 126 4.89 -0.90 -13.95
N ASN A 127 4.45 -1.34 -12.78
CA ASN A 127 3.91 -0.49 -11.73
C ASN A 127 4.80 -0.55 -10.49
N LYS A 128 5.02 0.61 -9.87
CA LYS A 128 5.86 0.80 -8.69
C LYS A 128 5.16 1.76 -7.73
N ASP A 129 5.05 1.39 -6.47
CA ASP A 129 4.54 2.26 -5.40
C ASP A 129 5.47 2.08 -4.19
N LYS A 130 6.31 3.08 -3.95
CA LYS A 130 7.37 3.05 -2.94
C LYS A 130 7.21 4.22 -1.99
N GLN A 131 7.22 3.92 -0.69
CA GLN A 131 7.18 4.90 0.38
C GLN A 131 8.23 4.58 1.43
N VAL A 132 8.90 5.61 1.95
CA VAL A 132 9.68 5.52 3.17
C VAL A 132 9.43 6.73 4.05
N GLY A 133 9.16 6.45 5.32
CA GLY A 133 8.96 7.43 6.38
C GLY A 133 9.97 7.21 7.50
N VAL A 134 10.52 8.30 8.01
CA VAL A 134 11.35 8.30 9.23
C VAL A 134 10.79 9.32 10.21
N GLY A 135 10.88 9.02 11.50
CA GLY A 135 10.40 9.91 12.55
C GLY A 135 11.33 9.92 13.76
N ILE A 136 11.31 11.02 14.49
CA ILE A 136 11.95 11.18 15.80
C ILE A 136 10.90 11.69 16.77
N ARG A 137 10.82 11.07 17.94
CA ARG A 137 9.91 11.45 19.01
C ARG A 137 10.68 11.68 20.31
N ALA A 138 10.19 12.62 21.11
CA ALA A 138 10.63 12.84 22.47
C ALA A 138 9.41 12.99 23.38
N SER A 139 9.44 12.38 24.54
CA SER A 139 8.39 12.53 25.55
C SER A 139 8.97 12.76 26.92
N ILE A 140 8.30 13.60 27.69
CA ILE A 140 8.63 13.89 29.09
C ILE A 140 7.41 13.48 29.91
N THR A 141 7.63 12.70 30.95
CA THR A 141 6.59 12.27 31.89
C THR A 141 6.98 12.69 33.30
N GLU A 142 6.10 13.44 33.97
CA GLU A 142 6.22 13.80 35.38
C GLU A 142 5.19 12.99 36.19
N ARG A 143 5.68 12.33 37.24
CA ARG A 143 4.86 11.61 38.22
C ARG A 143 4.75 12.42 39.49
N GLU A 144 3.53 12.57 39.99
CA GLU A 144 3.31 13.26 41.27
C GLU A 144 3.94 12.47 42.44
N LYS A 145 4.42 13.22 43.43
CA LYS A 145 5.12 12.74 44.63
C LYS A 145 4.22 11.75 45.38
N VAL A 146 4.77 10.62 45.84
CA VAL A 146 4.05 9.80 46.83
C VAL A 146 3.85 10.68 48.08
N PRO A 147 2.63 10.81 48.62
CA PRO A 147 2.39 11.52 49.86
C PRO A 147 3.37 11.03 50.94
N THR A 148 3.98 11.96 51.68
CA THR A 148 5.07 11.68 52.64
C THR A 148 4.63 10.76 53.79
N ASP A 149 3.32 10.63 53.95
CA ASP A 149 2.54 9.78 54.83
C ASP A 149 2.52 8.28 54.45
N GLN A 150 3.04 7.91 53.27
CA GLN A 150 3.24 6.50 52.85
C GLN A 150 4.70 6.13 52.55
N GLN A 151 5.67 7.02 52.78
CA GLN A 151 7.09 6.66 52.67
C GLN A 151 7.50 5.76 53.84
N ILE A 152 8.05 4.59 53.54
CA ILE A 152 8.72 3.72 54.51
C ILE A 152 9.91 4.51 55.08
N ASN A 153 9.81 4.98 56.32
CA ASN A 153 10.87 5.70 57.01
C ASN A 153 11.98 4.72 57.42
N LEU A 154 12.78 4.26 56.46
CA LEU A 154 14.01 3.53 56.76
C LEU A 154 15.05 4.52 57.29
N LYS A 155 15.58 4.26 58.48
CA LYS A 155 16.65 5.06 59.10
C LYS A 155 17.96 4.28 59.03
N ASP A 156 19.07 4.97 58.83
CA ASP A 156 20.39 4.37 59.00
C ASP A 156 20.68 4.04 60.48
N GLU A 157 21.79 3.36 60.75
CA GLU A 157 22.26 3.02 62.09
C GLU A 157 22.47 4.25 63.02
N ASN A 158 22.52 5.46 62.45
CA ASN A 158 22.67 6.74 63.14
C ASN A 158 21.34 7.52 63.25
N GLY A 159 20.22 6.93 62.85
CA GLY A 159 18.88 7.53 62.94
C GLY A 159 18.53 8.51 61.82
N ASN A 160 19.36 8.67 60.79
CA ASN A 160 19.07 9.54 59.66
C ASN A 160 18.13 8.85 58.67
N PRO A 161 17.08 9.54 58.17
CA PRO A 161 16.20 8.98 57.17
C PRO A 161 16.95 8.73 55.84
N LEU A 162 16.90 7.49 55.37
CA LEU A 162 17.38 7.08 54.05
C LEU A 162 16.44 7.67 52.99
N LYS A 163 16.77 8.86 52.47
CA LYS A 163 16.03 9.45 51.35
C LYS A 163 16.36 8.69 50.07
N GLY A 164 15.48 7.77 49.68
CA GLY A 164 15.45 7.26 48.31
C GLY A 164 15.28 8.44 47.34
N LYS A 165 16.19 8.58 46.37
CA LYS A 165 15.99 9.52 45.26
C LYS A 165 14.83 8.99 44.41
N GLU A 166 13.63 9.52 44.63
CA GLU A 166 12.51 9.30 43.72
C GLU A 166 12.77 10.05 42.42
N ASP A 167 13.07 9.32 41.34
CA ASP A 167 13.18 9.90 40.00
C ASP A 167 11.75 10.21 39.48
N LYS A 168 11.37 11.50 39.60
CA LYS A 168 10.02 12.03 39.32
C LYS A 168 9.76 12.37 37.86
N VAL A 169 10.84 12.53 37.09
CA VAL A 169 10.80 12.88 35.67
C VAL A 169 11.39 11.71 34.89
N GLY A 170 10.61 11.19 33.95
CA GLY A 170 11.08 10.29 32.91
C GLY A 170 11.19 11.05 31.60
N THR A 171 12.27 10.83 30.87
CA THR A 171 12.44 11.35 29.51
C THR A 171 12.65 10.17 28.59
N ASP A 172 11.86 10.09 27.52
CA ASP A 172 11.99 9.03 26.53
C ASP A 172 12.25 9.66 25.16
N TYR A 173 13.12 9.03 24.39
CA TYR A 173 13.40 9.39 23.02
C TYR A 173 13.16 8.18 22.15
N GLY A 174 12.62 8.39 20.95
CA GLY A 174 12.43 7.30 20.01
C GLY A 174 12.70 7.71 18.58
N ALA A 175 13.06 6.73 17.77
CA ALA A 175 13.10 6.84 16.32
C ALA A 175 12.08 5.88 15.72
N SER A 176 11.45 6.26 14.62
CA SER A 176 10.52 5.41 13.90
C SER A 176 10.88 5.28 12.43
N ILE A 177 10.59 4.11 11.86
CA ILE A 177 10.64 3.87 10.42
C ILE A 177 9.36 3.19 9.96
N GLU A 178 8.87 3.61 8.81
CA GLU A 178 7.73 3.00 8.12
C GLU A 178 7.95 3.05 6.62
N GLY A 179 7.17 2.27 5.88
CA GLY A 179 7.20 2.33 4.43
C GLY A 179 6.59 1.12 3.78
N HIS A 180 6.45 1.20 2.47
CA HIS A 180 6.03 0.08 1.63
C HIS A 180 6.79 0.09 0.32
N ASP A 181 6.92 -1.10 -0.25
CA ASP A 181 7.49 -1.32 -1.57
C ASP A 181 6.59 -2.32 -2.29
N ARG A 182 5.81 -1.80 -3.23
CA ARG A 182 4.88 -2.56 -4.06
C ARG A 182 5.28 -2.47 -5.51
N GLU A 183 5.36 -3.61 -6.15
CA GLU A 183 5.64 -3.74 -7.58
C GLU A 183 4.64 -4.73 -8.17
N LYS A 184 4.02 -4.34 -9.28
CA LYS A 184 3.14 -5.24 -10.05
C LYS A 184 3.33 -5.00 -11.55
N VAL A 185 2.91 -5.95 -12.36
CA VAL A 185 2.90 -5.81 -13.82
C VAL A 185 1.48 -5.96 -14.32
N THR A 186 0.99 -4.96 -15.03
CA THR A 186 -0.28 -5.03 -15.75
C THR A 186 0.03 -5.47 -17.18
N ARG A 187 -0.26 -6.72 -17.49
CA ARG A 187 0.15 -7.39 -18.73
C ARG A 187 -0.82 -7.13 -19.88
N ALA A 188 -0.29 -6.95 -21.09
CA ALA A 188 -1.10 -7.07 -22.29
C ALA A 188 -1.56 -8.52 -22.44
N THR A 189 -2.86 -8.75 -22.28
CA THR A 189 -3.42 -10.08 -22.10
C THR A 189 -4.54 -10.34 -23.09
N ILE A 190 -4.47 -11.48 -23.78
CA ILE A 190 -5.59 -12.03 -24.53
C ILE A 190 -5.88 -13.41 -23.94
N GLY A 191 -7.07 -13.62 -23.39
CA GLY A 191 -7.47 -14.85 -22.72
C GLY A 191 -7.56 -16.07 -23.64
N ASN A 192 -7.96 -17.20 -23.08
CA ASN A 192 -8.06 -18.49 -23.76
C ASN A 192 -9.06 -18.46 -24.91
N GLY A 193 -8.77 -19.26 -25.94
CA GLY A 193 -9.53 -19.34 -27.19
C GLY A 193 -8.63 -19.22 -28.41
N VAL A 194 -9.21 -18.86 -29.56
CA VAL A 194 -8.50 -18.76 -30.84
C VAL A 194 -7.92 -17.36 -31.01
N LEU A 195 -6.61 -17.27 -31.24
CA LEU A 195 -5.91 -16.05 -31.63
C LEU A 195 -5.27 -16.26 -33.00
N LEU A 196 -5.71 -15.48 -33.99
CA LEU A 196 -5.17 -15.41 -35.34
C LEU A 196 -4.49 -14.04 -35.50
N ALA A 197 -3.24 -13.96 -35.05
CA ALA A 197 -2.40 -12.80 -35.28
C ALA A 197 -1.53 -13.04 -36.53
N GLY A 198 -1.54 -12.11 -37.50
CA GLY A 198 -0.66 -12.21 -38.68
C GLY A 198 0.79 -11.95 -38.31
N GLU A 199 1.04 -10.79 -37.71
CA GLU A 199 2.30 -10.36 -37.11
C GLU A 199 2.03 -10.01 -35.64
N GLN A 200 2.89 -10.46 -34.72
CA GLN A 200 2.80 -10.14 -33.29
C GLN A 200 4.17 -9.68 -32.78
N SER A 201 4.19 -8.53 -32.10
CA SER A 201 5.39 -7.94 -31.49
C SER A 201 5.14 -7.58 -30.03
N GLY A 202 6.15 -7.78 -29.19
CA GLY A 202 6.12 -7.50 -27.75
C GLY A 202 5.66 -8.68 -26.87
N PRO A 203 5.60 -8.51 -25.53
CA PRO A 203 5.12 -9.55 -24.62
C PRO A 203 3.60 -9.69 -24.75
N LEU A 204 3.11 -10.93 -24.92
CA LEU A 204 1.69 -11.23 -24.90
C LEU A 204 1.40 -12.30 -23.87
N ASN A 205 0.58 -11.97 -22.88
CA ASN A 205 0.11 -12.89 -21.87
C ASN A 205 -1.17 -13.62 -22.36
N ARG A 206 -1.26 -14.91 -22.08
CA ARG A 206 -2.42 -15.77 -22.40
C ARG A 206 -3.18 -16.26 -21.16
N ASP A 207 -2.74 -15.87 -19.96
CA ASP A 207 -3.34 -16.24 -18.69
C ASP A 207 -4.05 -15.04 -18.05
N VAL A 208 -5.38 -15.02 -18.06
CA VAL A 208 -6.16 -13.90 -17.51
C VAL A 208 -5.94 -13.70 -16.01
N TYR A 209 -5.55 -14.73 -15.26
CA TYR A 209 -5.33 -14.63 -13.82
C TYR A 209 -4.01 -13.94 -13.48
N ARG A 210 -3.12 -13.83 -14.46
CA ARG A 210 -1.85 -13.09 -14.38
C ARG A 210 -1.88 -11.79 -15.18
N ALA A 211 -3.09 -11.33 -15.59
CA ALA A 211 -3.25 -10.09 -16.34
C ALA A 211 -2.85 -8.85 -15.53
N ASP A 212 -2.97 -8.90 -14.20
CA ASP A 212 -2.44 -7.90 -13.27
C ASP A 212 -1.75 -8.63 -12.11
N GLU A 213 -0.43 -8.82 -12.23
CA GLU A 213 0.34 -9.71 -11.37
C GLU A 213 1.19 -8.91 -10.37
N THR A 214 0.98 -9.17 -9.08
CA THR A 214 1.83 -8.59 -8.02
C THR A 214 3.16 -9.34 -7.96
N LEU A 215 4.26 -8.62 -8.13
CA LEU A 215 5.63 -9.17 -8.06
C LEU A 215 6.24 -8.98 -6.66
N ARG A 216 5.90 -7.87 -6.01
CA ARG A 216 6.39 -7.52 -4.69
C ARG A 216 5.32 -6.75 -3.94
N ASP A 217 5.08 -7.12 -2.69
CA ASP A 217 4.26 -6.34 -1.76
C ASP A 217 4.85 -6.48 -0.37
N VAL A 218 5.72 -5.54 -0.03
CA VAL A 218 6.33 -5.46 1.29
C VAL A 218 5.80 -4.22 1.97
N ASN A 219 5.23 -4.40 3.16
CA ASN A 219 4.70 -3.30 3.96
C ASN A 219 5.28 -3.35 5.37
N VAL A 220 6.03 -2.31 5.72
CA VAL A 220 6.54 -2.09 7.07
C VAL A 220 5.64 -1.07 7.74
N LYS A 221 4.74 -1.56 8.60
CA LYS A 221 4.02 -0.70 9.54
C LYS A 221 5.04 0.03 10.42
N LYS A 222 4.70 1.22 10.90
CA LYS A 222 5.55 2.03 11.77
C LYS A 222 6.13 1.22 12.92
N VAL A 223 7.45 1.05 12.89
CA VAL A 223 8.24 0.46 13.98
C VAL A 223 8.84 1.60 14.77
N ASN A 224 8.72 1.56 16.10
CA ASN A 224 9.35 2.53 17.00
C ASN A 224 10.47 1.83 17.78
N ILE A 225 11.61 2.49 17.89
CA ILE A 225 12.71 2.12 18.78
C ILE A 225 12.80 3.20 19.83
N ASP A 226 12.65 2.83 21.09
CA ASP A 226 12.56 3.75 22.22
C ASP A 226 13.70 3.54 23.20
N TYR A 227 14.34 4.64 23.57
CA TYR A 227 15.20 4.74 24.73
C TYR A 227 14.44 5.46 25.84
N VAL A 228 14.21 4.75 26.94
CA VAL A 228 13.44 5.22 28.09
C VAL A 228 14.40 5.52 29.22
N GLU A 229 14.56 6.80 29.59
CA GLU A 229 15.45 7.24 30.68
C GLU A 229 14.73 7.24 32.04
N THR A 230 13.70 6.42 32.21
CA THR A 230 13.21 6.15 33.56
C THR A 230 14.22 5.26 34.27
N LYS A 231 14.91 5.78 35.31
CA LYS A 231 15.40 4.87 36.34
C LYS A 231 14.17 4.30 37.03
N LYS A 232 13.70 3.13 36.56
CA LYS A 232 12.87 2.28 37.39
C LYS A 232 13.71 1.97 38.62
N GLY A 233 13.45 2.67 39.73
CA GLY A 233 13.99 2.28 41.01
C GLY A 233 13.65 0.81 41.20
N TRP A 234 14.66 0.00 41.50
CA TRP A 234 14.56 -1.43 41.77
C TRP A 234 13.76 -1.68 43.07
N GLY A 235 12.45 -1.39 43.06
CA GLY A 235 11.60 -1.43 44.25
C GLY A 235 10.23 -2.09 44.05
N GLU A 236 9.94 -2.62 42.87
CA GLU A 236 8.71 -3.39 42.62
C GLU A 236 9.08 -4.74 41.99
N ILE A 237 9.71 -5.61 42.79
CA ILE A 237 9.70 -7.05 42.57
C ILE A 237 9.16 -7.64 43.88
N GLY A 238 8.00 -8.29 43.76
CA GLY A 238 7.09 -8.55 44.87
C GLY A 238 7.57 -9.49 45.97
N GLY A 239 6.74 -9.50 47.02
CA GLY A 239 6.79 -10.37 48.20
C GLY A 239 5.84 -9.82 49.25
#